data_AF-E7GE99-F1
#
_entry.id   AF-E7GE99-F1
#
_cell.length_a   1.000
_cell.length_b   1.000
_cell.length_c   1.000
_cell.angle_alpha   90.00
_cell.angle_beta   90.00
_cell.angle_gamma   90.00
#
_symmetry.space_group_name_H-M   'P 1'
#
loop_
_entity.id
_entity.type
_entity.pdbx_description
1 polymer ?
#
loop_
_entity_poly.entity_id
_entity_poly.type
_entity_poly.pdbx_seq_one_letter_code
_entity_poly.pdbx_strand_id
1 'polypeptide(L)' 'MPVLLMFGENEFAFSTTHAKKRTNKYINNLELEIIKDASHLLFFRKNDGDNEKILSYL' A
#
# COMPACT_ATOMS: atom_id res chain seq x y z
N MET A 1 -9.65 5.79 13.04
CA MET A 1 -9.94 4.53 12.33
C MET A 1 -8.63 3.94 11.88
N PRO A 2 -8.38 2.65 12.08
CA PRO A 2 -7.25 1.96 11.47
C PRO A 2 -7.30 2.08 9.94
N VAL A 3 -6.18 2.40 9.30
CA VAL A 3 -6.04 2.42 7.84
C VAL A 3 -4.84 1.58 7.41
N LEU A 4 -5.05 0.62 6.52
CA LEU A 4 -3.99 -0.06 5.76
C LEU A 4 -3.77 0.67 4.44
N LEU A 5 -2.51 1.01 4.16
CA LEU A 5 -2.07 1.59 2.90
C LEU A 5 -1.06 0.67 2.24
N MET A 6 -1.27 0.34 0.97
CA MET A 6 -0.39 -0.54 0.20
C MET A 6 0.11 0.21 -1.03
N PHE A 7 1.42 0.19 -1.28
CA PHE A 7 2.03 0.70 -2.51
C PHE A 7 2.80 -0.38 -3.23
N GLY A 8 2.84 -0.31 -4.56
CA GLY A 8 3.81 -1.08 -5.34
C GLY A 8 5.21 -0.45 -5.23
N GLU A 9 6.24 -1.29 -5.12
CA GLU A 9 7.64 -0.85 -5.14
C GLU A 9 7.99 -0.07 -6.42
N ASN A 10 7.44 -0.51 -7.56
CA ASN A 10 7.65 0.06 -8.89
C ASN A 10 6.52 1.04 -9.28
N GLU A 11 5.91 1.71 -8.30
CA GLU A 11 4.91 2.75 -8.56
C GLU A 11 5.54 3.89 -9.40
N PHE A 12 4.87 4.24 -10.50
CA PHE A 12 5.35 5.24 -11.46
C PHE A 12 4.38 6.42 -11.61
N ALA A 13 3.13 6.29 -11.16
CA ALA A 13 2.14 7.35 -11.28
C ALA A 13 2.37 8.49 -10.27
N PHE A 14 3.07 8.21 -9.17
CA PHE A 14 3.40 9.19 -8.13
C PHE A 14 4.60 8.76 -7.28
N SER A 15 5.12 9.69 -6.49
CA SER A 15 6.20 9.41 -5.53
C SER A 15 5.65 8.78 -4.25
N THR A 16 5.98 7.51 -4.01
CA THR A 16 5.60 6.76 -2.79
C THR A 16 6.16 7.41 -1.52
N THR A 17 7.37 7.99 -1.58
CA THR A 17 7.97 8.76 -0.47
C THR A 17 7.13 9.97 -0.08
N HIS A 18 6.70 10.77 -1.06
CA HIS A 18 5.86 11.94 -0.80
C HIS A 18 4.46 11.53 -0.33
N ALA A 19 3.88 10.48 -0.93
CA ALA A 19 2.61 9.92 -0.50
C ALA A 19 2.68 9.48 0.97
N LYS A 20 3.65 8.63 1.35
CA LYS A 20 3.91 8.20 2.73
C LYS A 20 4.03 9.37 3.69
N LYS A 21 4.86 10.36 3.37
CA LYS A 21 5.05 11.55 4.22
C LYS A 21 3.74 12.29 4.44
N ARG A 22 2.94 12.45 3.38
CA ARG A 22 1.63 13.11 3.46
C ARG A 22 0.66 12.31 4.30
N THR A 23 0.56 10.99 4.10
CA THR A 23 -0.41 10.16 4.82
C THR A 23 -0.08 10.08 6.31
N ASN A 24 1.19 9.91 6.67
CA ASN A 24 1.66 9.93 8.07
C ASN A 24 1.34 11.25 8.79
N LYS A 25 1.23 12.36 8.07
CA LYS A 25 0.89 13.66 8.66
C LYS A 25 -0.59 13.74 9.07
N TYR A 26 -1.48 13.02 8.40
CA TYR A 26 -2.93 13.18 8.56
C TYR A 26 -3.63 11.95 9.15
N ILE A 27 -2.99 10.78 9.11
CA ILE A 27 -3.57 9.51 9.59
C ILE A 27 -2.71 8.96 10.71
N ASN A 28 -3.26 8.97 11.94
CA ASN A 28 -2.55 8.56 13.15
C ASN A 28 -2.43 7.04 13.32
N ASN A 29 -3.36 6.25 12.76
CA ASN A 29 -3.36 4.80 12.84
C ASN A 29 -3.19 4.19 11.43
N LEU A 30 -1.99 4.40 10.87
CA LEU A 30 -1.63 3.99 9.53
C LEU A 30 -0.66 2.81 9.57
N GLU A 31 -1.05 1.72 8.92
CA GLU A 31 -0.15 0.63 8.56
C GLU A 31 0.22 0.80 7.08
N LEU A 32 1.52 0.76 6.77
CA LEU A 32 2.01 0.94 5.40
C LEU A 32 2.82 -0.28 4.96
N GLU A 33 2.39 -0.85 3.85
CA GLU A 33 3.03 -1.98 3.20
C GLU A 33 3.55 -1.59 1.81
N ILE A 34 4.80 -1.94 1.52
CA ILE A 34 5.40 -1.83 0.18
C ILE A 34 5.46 -3.23 -0.43
N ILE A 35 4.68 -3.44 -1.49
CA ILE A 35 4.57 -4.71 -2.19
C ILE A 35 5.67 -4.83 -3.23
N LYS A 36 6.54 -5.82 -3.04
CA LYS A 36 7.66 -6.11 -3.95
C LYS A 36 7.17 -6.49 -5.34
N ASP A 37 7.92 -6.05 -6.34
CA ASP A 37 7.65 -6.29 -7.76
C ASP A 37 6.26 -5.82 -8.25
N ALA A 38 5.51 -5.06 -7.43
CA ALA A 38 4.23 -4.47 -7.79
C ALA A 38 4.42 -3.05 -8.29
N SER A 39 3.50 -2.59 -9.12
CA SER A 39 3.42 -1.21 -9.61
C SER A 39 2.02 -0.66 -9.33
N HIS A 40 1.57 0.31 -10.12
CA HIS A 40 0.30 1.00 -9.93
C HIS A 40 -0.92 0.06 -9.87
N LEU A 41 -0.92 -0.98 -10.72
CA LEU A 41 -2.00 -1.97 -10.80
C LEU A 41 -1.75 -3.19 -9.90
N LEU A 42 -1.28 -2.97 -8.67
CA LEU A 42 -0.94 -4.06 -7.73
C LEU A 42 -2.11 -5.04 -7.52
N PHE A 43 -3.34 -4.54 -7.48
CA PHE A 43 -4.56 -5.34 -7.30
C PHE A 43 -4.90 -6.26 -8.50
N PHE A 44 -4.29 -6.02 -9.68
CA PHE A 44 -4.53 -6.84 -10.87
C PHE A 44 -3.54 -8.01 -10.98
N ARG A 45 -2.53 -8.07 -10.10
CA ARG A 45 -1.56 -9.16 -10.10
C ARG A 45 -2.25 -10.45 -9.65
N LYS A 46 -1.98 -11.56 -10.34
CA LYS A 46 -2.43 -12.90 -9.93
C LYS A 46 -1.55 -13.42 -8.78
N ASN A 47 -1.60 -12.75 -7.62
CA ASN A 47 -0.92 -13.18 -6.42
C ASN A 47 -1.88 -13.06 -5.23
N ASP A 48 -2.13 -14.18 -4.57
CA ASP A 48 -3.07 -14.25 -3.44
C ASP A 48 -2.53 -13.57 -2.18
N GLY A 49 -1.21 -13.35 -2.08
CA GLY A 49 -0.58 -12.77 -0.89
C GLY A 49 -1.04 -11.33 -0.57
N ASP A 50 -1.40 -10.54 -1.59
CA ASP A 50 -1.93 -9.18 -1.37
C ASP A 50 -3.36 -9.23 -0.81
N ASN A 51 -4.17 -10.19 -1.28
CA ASN A 51 -5.53 -10.41 -0.79
C ASN A 51 -5.52 -10.96 0.65
N GLU A 52 -4.61 -11.89 0.96
CA GLU A 52 -4.44 -12.42 2.32
C GLU A 52 -4.10 -11.31 3.32
N LYS A 53 -3.24 -10.36 2.94
CA LYS A 53 -2.95 -9.19 3.78
C LYS A 53 -4.18 -8.34 4.06
N ILE A 54 -4.96 -8.03 3.02
CA ILE A 54 -6.21 -7.29 3.18
C ILE A 54 -7.18 -8.04 4.11
N LEU A 55 -7.32 -9.36 3.94
CA LEU A 55 -8.17 -10.18 4.80
C LEU A 55 -7.69 -10.23 6.25
N SER A 56 -6.37 -10.26 6.49
CA SER A 56 -5.80 -10.24 7.84
C SER A 56 -5.95 -8.91 8.56
N TYR A 57 -6.23 -7.83 7.82
CA TYR A 57 -6.41 -6.49 8.34
C TYR A 57 -7.85 -6.18 8.77
N LEU A 58 -8.83 -6.91 8.21
CA LEU A 58 -10.25 -6.82 8.56
C LEU A 58 -10.52 -7.39 9.96
#